data_AF-A0A3A0EUN6-F1
#
_entry.id   AF-A0A3A0EUN6-F1
#
_cell.length_a   1.000
_cell.length_b   1.000
_cell.length_c   1.000
_cell.angle_alpha   90.00
_cell.angle_beta   90.00
_cell.angle_gamma   90.00
#
_symmetry.space_group_name_H-M   'P 1'
#
loop_
_entity.id
_entity.type
_entity.pdbx_description
1 polymer ?
#
loop_
_entity_poly.entity_id
_entity_poly.type
_entity_poly.pdbx_seq_one_letter_code
_entity_poly.pdbx_strand_id
1 'polypeptide(L)'
;MPSLADDFPELLQAREGPCVSLYQATHRRHPDNQQDPIRFRNGVKALEESLRSQYPNRETRALLEPFHALAGNEGFWNRSLDGLAVLGAPGFFRAYRLQRVVPERAIVADSFHLKPLLRVLQSADRYRILGLSRNEAKLYEGNRDTLDEVEWLAGVPRTPAEVGGDGRDIGRDSERATRHYGA
;
A
#
# COMPACT_ATOMS: atom_id res chain seq x y z
N MET A 1 -5.59 4.53 -10.48
CA MET A 1 -6.43 3.64 -9.65
C MET A 1 -6.52 4.27 -8.28
N PRO A 2 -7.64 4.11 -7.56
CA PRO A 2 -7.78 4.65 -6.21
C PRO A 2 -6.69 4.07 -5.29
N SER A 3 -6.09 4.94 -4.49
CA SER A 3 -5.13 4.56 -3.46
C SER A 3 -5.91 4.03 -2.26
N LEU A 4 -5.62 2.80 -1.82
CA LEU A 4 -6.31 2.23 -0.66
C LEU A 4 -6.17 3.12 0.58
N ALA A 5 -5.04 3.79 0.76
CA ALA A 5 -4.80 4.67 1.91
C ALA A 5 -5.71 5.90 1.90
N ASP A 6 -5.89 6.51 0.73
CA ASP A 6 -6.70 7.73 0.58
C ASP A 6 -8.20 7.41 0.67
N ASP A 7 -8.62 6.27 0.11
CA ASP A 7 -10.02 5.84 0.10
C ASP A 7 -10.46 5.21 1.45
N PHE A 8 -9.53 4.77 2.30
CA PHE A 8 -9.86 4.00 3.51
C PHE A 8 -10.85 4.70 4.46
N PRO A 9 -10.75 6.02 4.72
CA PRO A 9 -11.73 6.73 5.53
C PRO A 9 -13.15 6.69 4.94
N GLU A 10 -13.31 6.72 3.61
CA GLU A 10 -14.61 6.57 2.94
C GLU A 10 -15.18 5.16 3.17
N LEU A 11 -14.33 4.13 3.14
CA LEU A 11 -14.75 2.74 3.35
C LEU A 11 -15.33 2.49 4.75
N LEU A 12 -14.94 3.29 5.75
CA LEU A 12 -15.42 3.21 7.13
C LEU A 12 -16.79 3.86 7.34
N GLN A 13 -17.24 4.71 6.40
CA GLN A 13 -18.52 5.39 6.53
C GLN A 13 -19.67 4.37 6.44
N ALA A 14 -20.73 4.61 7.21
CA ALA A 14 -21.93 3.81 7.14
C ALA A 14 -22.57 3.92 5.75
N ARG A 15 -23.08 2.81 5.23
CA ARG A 15 -23.70 2.75 3.90
C ARG A 15 -25.00 1.96 3.97
N GLU A 16 -25.90 2.26 3.05
CA GLU A 16 -27.08 1.43 2.86
C GLU A 16 -26.67 0.06 2.32
N GLY A 17 -27.03 -0.99 3.04
CA GLY A 17 -26.75 -2.38 2.66
C GLY A 17 -27.64 -2.88 1.52
N PRO A 18 -27.32 -4.05 0.95
CA PRO A 18 -26.27 -4.95 1.40
C PRO A 18 -24.87 -4.55 0.90
N CYS A 19 -23.88 -4.70 1.77
CA CYS A 19 -22.47 -4.52 1.44
C CYS A 19 -21.84 -5.88 1.11
N VAL A 20 -21.14 -5.97 -0.02
CA VAL A 20 -20.39 -7.15 -0.44
C VAL A 20 -18.89 -6.88 -0.41
N SER A 21 -18.15 -7.85 0.11
CA SER A 21 -16.68 -7.82 0.18
C SER A 21 -16.12 -9.13 -0.35
N LEU A 22 -15.36 -9.05 -1.44
CA LEU A 22 -14.69 -10.19 -2.07
C LEU A 22 -13.17 -10.02 -1.99
N TYR A 23 -12.52 -10.99 -1.38
CA TYR A 23 -11.07 -11.08 -1.24
C TYR A 23 -10.56 -12.33 -1.94
N GLN A 24 -9.49 -12.19 -2.69
CA GLN A 24 -8.90 -13.28 -3.46
C GLN A 24 -7.38 -13.10 -3.55
N ALA A 25 -6.64 -14.21 -3.43
CA ALA A 25 -5.23 -14.26 -3.80
C ALA A 25 -5.11 -14.24 -5.34
N THR A 26 -4.19 -13.43 -5.87
CA THR A 26 -3.94 -13.33 -7.31
C THR A 26 -2.48 -13.59 -7.64
N HIS A 27 -2.19 -13.80 -8.91
CA HIS A 27 -0.86 -14.14 -9.38
C HIS A 27 -0.33 -13.07 -10.33
N ARG A 28 0.92 -12.66 -10.14
CA ARG A 28 1.58 -11.63 -10.98
C ARG A 28 1.96 -12.13 -12.37
N ARG A 29 2.12 -13.45 -12.55
CA ARG A 29 2.76 -14.04 -13.73
C ARG A 29 1.87 -15.08 -14.39
N HIS A 30 2.03 -15.20 -15.70
CA HIS A 30 1.53 -16.35 -16.45
C HIS A 30 2.39 -17.59 -16.14
N PRO A 31 1.82 -18.81 -16.21
CA PRO A 31 0.42 -19.11 -16.55
C PRO A 31 -0.55 -19.00 -15.36
N ASP A 32 -0.04 -18.87 -14.13
CA ASP A 32 -0.85 -18.98 -12.91
C ASP A 32 -1.98 -17.96 -12.83
N ASN A 33 -1.81 -16.75 -13.37
CA ASN A 33 -2.84 -15.71 -13.38
C ASN A 33 -4.06 -16.02 -14.28
N GLN A 34 -3.99 -17.02 -15.17
CA GLN A 34 -5.12 -17.41 -16.03
C GLN A 34 -6.31 -17.96 -15.23
N GLN A 35 -6.04 -18.47 -14.02
CA GLN A 35 -7.08 -19.00 -13.14
C GLN A 35 -7.77 -17.90 -12.32
N ASP A 36 -7.16 -16.73 -12.17
CA ASP A 36 -7.65 -15.68 -11.27
C ASP A 36 -9.06 -15.17 -11.66
N PRO A 37 -9.38 -14.94 -12.96
CA PRO A 37 -10.75 -14.59 -13.36
C PRO A 37 -11.76 -15.70 -13.05
N ILE A 38 -11.34 -16.97 -13.17
CA ILE A 38 -12.21 -18.13 -12.91
C ILE A 38 -12.54 -18.23 -11.42
N ARG A 39 -11.52 -18.12 -10.56
CA ARG A 39 -11.68 -18.07 -9.10
C ARG A 39 -12.57 -16.90 -8.68
N PHE A 40 -12.39 -15.75 -9.33
CA PHE A 40 -13.19 -14.56 -9.05
C PHE A 40 -14.66 -14.79 -9.38
N ARG A 41 -14.97 -15.38 -10.54
CA ARG A 41 -16.35 -15.76 -10.90
C ARG A 41 -16.98 -16.70 -9.89
N ASN A 42 -16.22 -17.65 -9.35
CA ASN A 42 -16.70 -18.54 -8.29
C ASN A 42 -17.00 -17.77 -7.00
N GLY A 43 -16.14 -16.81 -6.63
CA GLY A 43 -16.39 -15.90 -5.51
C GLY A 43 -17.64 -15.03 -5.70
N VAL A 44 -17.87 -14.52 -6.91
CA VAL A 44 -19.09 -13.75 -7.25
C VAL A 44 -20.35 -14.62 -7.12
N LYS A 45 -20.29 -15.89 -7.55
CA LYS A 45 -21.40 -16.85 -7.35
C LYS A 45 -21.71 -17.07 -5.86
N ALA A 46 -20.67 -17.21 -5.02
CA ALA A 46 -20.86 -17.34 -3.58
C ALA A 46 -21.49 -16.08 -2.95
N LEU A 47 -21.12 -14.89 -3.43
CA LEU A 47 -21.80 -13.65 -3.03
C LEU A 47 -23.28 -13.66 -3.45
N GLU A 48 -23.58 -14.07 -4.67
CA GLU A 48 -24.95 -14.14 -5.19
C GLU A 48 -25.84 -15.09 -4.36
N GLU A 49 -25.32 -16.28 -4.03
CA GLU A 49 -26.01 -17.25 -3.18
C GLU A 49 -26.28 -16.69 -1.78
N SER A 50 -25.27 -16.07 -1.17
CA SER A 50 -25.39 -15.45 0.15
C SER A 50 -26.36 -14.27 0.17
N LEU A 51 -26.33 -13.42 -0.87
CA LEU A 51 -27.27 -12.32 -1.07
C LEU A 51 -28.72 -12.82 -1.18
N ARG A 52 -28.95 -13.88 -1.97
CA ARG A 52 -30.28 -14.48 -2.13
C ARG A 52 -30.83 -15.06 -0.83
N SER A 53 -29.96 -15.64 0.00
CA SER A 53 -30.33 -16.21 1.29
C SER A 53 -30.63 -15.13 2.35
N GLN A 54 -29.86 -14.05 2.38
CA GLN A 54 -29.96 -13.03 3.45
C GLN A 54 -30.92 -11.88 3.08
N TYR A 55 -31.05 -11.56 1.79
CA TYR A 55 -31.84 -10.43 1.29
C TYR A 55 -32.76 -10.85 0.13
N PRO A 56 -33.71 -11.77 0.34
CA PRO A 56 -34.53 -12.37 -0.73
C PRO A 56 -35.43 -11.37 -1.47
N ASN A 57 -35.78 -10.25 -0.83
CA ASN A 57 -36.67 -9.21 -1.39
C ASN A 57 -35.91 -8.00 -1.96
N ARG A 58 -34.58 -8.05 -2.02
CA ARG A 58 -33.76 -6.95 -2.55
C ARG A 58 -33.35 -7.26 -3.99
N GLU A 59 -33.33 -6.23 -4.83
CA GLU A 59 -32.75 -6.34 -6.17
C GLU A 59 -31.22 -6.35 -6.07
N THR A 60 -30.63 -7.54 -6.17
CA THR A 60 -29.18 -7.76 -5.98
C THR A 60 -28.41 -7.86 -7.29
N ARG A 61 -29.11 -7.92 -8.43
CA ARG A 61 -28.50 -8.01 -9.76
C ARG A 61 -27.67 -6.76 -10.08
N ALA A 62 -28.22 -5.58 -9.84
CA ALA A 62 -27.51 -4.31 -10.07
C ALA A 62 -26.26 -4.19 -9.19
N LEU A 63 -26.27 -4.75 -7.99
CA LEU A 63 -25.13 -4.76 -7.08
C LEU A 63 -23.96 -5.62 -7.60
N LEU A 64 -24.26 -6.75 -8.24
CA LEU A 64 -23.23 -7.67 -8.75
C LEU A 64 -22.80 -7.39 -10.20
N GLU A 65 -23.53 -6.55 -10.95
CA GLU A 65 -23.18 -6.19 -12.32
C GLU A 65 -21.72 -5.68 -12.45
N PRO A 66 -21.22 -4.77 -11.60
CA PRO A 66 -19.84 -4.31 -11.67
C PRO A 66 -18.81 -5.42 -11.39
N PHE A 67 -19.17 -6.43 -10.59
CA PHE A 67 -18.33 -7.60 -10.34
C PHE A 67 -18.24 -8.47 -11.60
N HIS A 68 -19.36 -8.73 -12.27
CA HIS A 68 -19.36 -9.48 -13.53
C HIS A 68 -18.57 -8.74 -14.63
N ALA A 69 -18.72 -7.41 -14.72
CA ALA A 69 -17.92 -6.59 -15.63
C ALA A 69 -16.42 -6.69 -15.34
N LEU A 70 -16.01 -6.64 -14.07
CA LEU A 70 -14.62 -6.83 -13.66
C LEU A 70 -14.11 -8.24 -14.00
N ALA A 71 -14.93 -9.27 -13.83
CA ALA A 71 -14.60 -10.66 -14.15
C ALA A 71 -14.36 -10.91 -15.66
N GLY A 72 -14.87 -10.03 -16.53
CA GLY A 72 -14.65 -10.04 -17.97
C GLY A 72 -13.51 -9.13 -18.45
N ASN A 73 -12.91 -8.33 -17.57
CA ASN A 73 -11.92 -7.33 -17.96
C ASN A 73 -10.50 -7.93 -18.05
N GLU A 74 -10.11 -8.42 -19.22
CA GLU A 74 -8.77 -9.00 -19.44
C GLU A 74 -7.63 -8.04 -19.09
N GLY A 75 -7.75 -6.76 -19.46
CA GLY A 75 -6.76 -5.74 -19.13
C GLY A 75 -6.56 -5.56 -17.63
N PHE A 76 -7.60 -5.83 -16.84
CA PHE A 76 -7.50 -5.83 -15.39
C PHE A 76 -6.67 -7.00 -14.88
N TRP A 77 -6.99 -8.22 -15.33
CA TRP A 77 -6.37 -9.47 -14.88
C TRP A 77 -4.94 -9.66 -15.37
N ASN A 78 -4.59 -9.06 -16.52
CA ASN A 78 -3.22 -9.03 -17.04
C ASN A 78 -2.25 -8.18 -16.20
N ARG A 79 -2.77 -7.36 -15.27
CA ARG A 79 -1.98 -6.49 -14.38
C ARG A 79 -2.23 -6.79 -12.90
N SER A 80 -2.47 -8.05 -12.58
CA SER A 80 -2.71 -8.51 -11.21
C SER A 80 -1.46 -8.40 -10.34
N LEU A 81 -1.67 -8.20 -9.03
CA LEU A 81 -0.61 -8.25 -8.02
C LEU A 81 -0.73 -9.58 -7.25
N ASP A 82 -0.48 -9.58 -5.94
CA ASP A 82 -0.54 -10.81 -5.12
C ASP A 82 -1.91 -11.02 -4.47
N GLY A 83 -2.74 -9.97 -4.41
CA GLY A 83 -4.09 -10.05 -3.89
C GLY A 83 -5.03 -9.05 -4.52
N LEU A 84 -6.32 -9.31 -4.32
CA LEU A 84 -7.43 -8.51 -4.80
C LEU A 84 -8.45 -8.34 -3.67
N ALA A 85 -8.94 -7.12 -3.51
CA ALA A 85 -10.12 -6.81 -2.73
C ALA A 85 -11.12 -6.05 -3.59
N VAL A 86 -12.37 -6.51 -3.65
CA VAL A 86 -13.45 -5.84 -4.36
C VAL A 86 -14.60 -5.62 -3.40
N LEU A 87 -15.00 -4.37 -3.27
CA LEU A 87 -16.06 -3.91 -2.38
C LEU A 87 -17.20 -3.33 -3.21
N GLY A 88 -18.43 -3.66 -2.85
CA GLY A 88 -19.61 -3.18 -3.55
C GLY A 88 -20.79 -2.91 -2.61
N ALA A 89 -21.49 -1.83 -2.85
CA ALA A 89 -22.76 -1.48 -2.21
C ALA A 89 -23.62 -0.74 -3.24
N PRO A 90 -24.93 -0.50 -3.01
CA PRO A 90 -25.73 0.36 -3.88
C PRO A 90 -25.02 1.70 -4.15
N GLY A 91 -24.81 2.03 -5.43
CA GLY A 91 -24.12 3.24 -5.86
C GLY A 91 -22.60 3.28 -5.59
N PHE A 92 -21.99 2.17 -5.14
CA PHE A 92 -20.57 2.12 -4.83
C PHE A 92 -19.88 0.85 -5.32
N PHE A 93 -18.72 1.03 -5.93
CA PHE A 93 -17.84 -0.06 -6.32
C PHE A 93 -16.38 0.38 -6.26
N ARG A 94 -15.54 -0.44 -5.63
CA ARG A 94 -14.09 -0.27 -5.60
C ARG A 94 -13.39 -1.60 -5.71
N ALA A 95 -12.34 -1.64 -6.53
CA ALA A 95 -11.46 -2.79 -6.67
C ALA A 95 -10.01 -2.33 -6.40
N TYR A 96 -9.35 -3.01 -5.46
CA TYR A 96 -7.98 -2.73 -5.05
C TYR A 96 -7.10 -3.93 -5.37
N ARG A 97 -6.05 -3.69 -6.15
CA ARG A 97 -4.94 -4.64 -6.29
C ARG A 97 -3.99 -4.46 -5.12
N LEU A 98 -3.60 -5.56 -4.50
CA LEU A 98 -2.84 -5.57 -3.27
C LEU A 98 -1.47 -6.20 -3.52
N GLN A 99 -0.42 -5.58 -2.97
CA GLN A 99 0.96 -6.06 -3.03
C GLN A 99 1.22 -7.31 -2.17
N ARG A 100 0.17 -7.89 -1.58
CA ARG A 100 0.25 -9.02 -0.66
C ARG A 100 -0.94 -9.93 -0.85
N VAL A 101 -0.71 -11.22 -0.59
CA VAL A 101 -1.76 -12.22 -0.53
C VAL A 101 -2.73 -11.90 0.60
N VAL A 102 -4.03 -12.03 0.31
CA VAL A 102 -5.13 -11.88 1.28
C VAL A 102 -5.89 -13.19 1.41
N PRO A 103 -6.52 -13.47 2.57
CA PRO A 103 -7.34 -14.65 2.72
C PRO A 103 -8.53 -14.63 1.75
N GLU A 104 -8.82 -15.76 1.10
CA GLU A 104 -9.97 -15.87 0.20
C GLU A 104 -11.29 -15.82 0.99
N ARG A 105 -12.14 -14.85 0.67
CA ARG A 105 -13.40 -14.57 1.38
C ARG A 105 -14.41 -13.93 0.46
N ALA A 106 -15.66 -14.39 0.51
CA ALA A 106 -16.82 -13.74 -0.11
C ALA A 106 -17.85 -13.48 0.99
N ILE A 107 -18.08 -12.21 1.33
CA ILE A 107 -18.86 -11.82 2.51
C ILE A 107 -19.96 -10.85 2.08
N VAL A 108 -21.17 -11.09 2.60
CA VAL A 108 -22.32 -10.20 2.50
C VAL A 108 -22.70 -9.81 3.92
N ALA A 109 -22.82 -8.51 4.18
CA ALA A 109 -23.16 -7.96 5.50
C ALA A 109 -23.73 -6.53 5.37
N ASP A 110 -24.09 -5.91 6.49
CA ASP A 110 -24.57 -4.51 6.51
C ASP A 110 -23.44 -3.48 6.38
N SER A 111 -22.17 -3.90 6.50
CA SER A 111 -20.97 -3.08 6.31
C SER A 111 -19.83 -3.87 5.67
N PHE A 112 -18.81 -3.18 5.14
CA PHE A 112 -17.67 -3.85 4.51
C PHE A 112 -16.79 -4.61 5.51
N HIS A 113 -16.30 -5.77 5.09
CA HIS A 113 -15.37 -6.57 5.89
C HIS A 113 -13.93 -6.06 5.78
N LEU A 114 -13.61 -4.92 6.40
CA LEU A 114 -12.33 -4.22 6.16
C LEU A 114 -11.10 -4.81 6.86
N LYS A 115 -11.25 -5.84 7.71
CA LYS A 115 -10.14 -6.42 8.49
C LYS A 115 -8.93 -6.85 7.63
N PRO A 116 -9.09 -7.48 6.45
CA PRO A 116 -7.97 -7.79 5.57
C PRO A 116 -7.27 -6.53 5.02
N LEU A 117 -8.04 -5.48 4.65
CA LEU A 117 -7.49 -4.23 4.11
C LEU A 117 -6.69 -3.45 5.16
N LEU A 118 -7.18 -3.41 6.40
CA LEU A 118 -6.46 -2.77 7.51
C LEU A 118 -5.07 -3.41 7.71
N ARG A 119 -4.98 -4.74 7.58
CA ARG A 119 -3.72 -5.46 7.70
C ARG A 119 -2.76 -5.14 6.55
N VAL A 120 -3.29 -4.87 5.35
CA VAL A 120 -2.47 -4.44 4.21
C VAL A 120 -1.94 -3.03 4.44
N LEU A 121 -2.79 -2.09 4.86
CA LEU A 121 -2.38 -0.71 5.16
C LEU A 121 -1.29 -0.65 6.23
N GLN A 122 -1.48 -1.37 7.34
CA GLN A 122 -0.51 -1.43 8.44
C GLN A 122 0.86 -2.00 8.04
N SER A 123 0.92 -2.76 6.95
CA SER A 123 2.18 -3.30 6.41
C SER A 123 2.77 -2.49 5.26
N ALA A 124 1.97 -1.58 4.67
CA ALA A 124 2.37 -0.76 3.53
C ALA A 124 3.18 0.46 3.96
N ASP A 125 3.11 0.86 5.23
CA ASP A 125 3.92 1.93 5.80
C ASP A 125 5.37 1.46 5.97
N ARG A 126 6.11 1.43 4.86
CA ARG A 126 7.57 1.44 4.89
C ARG A 126 7.99 2.86 5.26
N TYR A 127 8.50 3.04 6.46
CA TYR A 127 9.08 4.29 6.91
C TYR A 127 10.60 4.18 6.94
N ARG A 128 11.27 5.33 6.89
CA ARG A 128 12.73 5.41 7.04
C ARG A 128 13.07 6.21 8.28
N ILE A 129 13.94 5.66 9.12
CA ILE A 129 14.46 6.33 10.32
C ILE A 129 15.92 6.68 10.06
N LEU A 130 16.25 7.96 10.16
CA LEU A 130 17.62 8.42 10.18
C LEU A 130 18.06 8.64 11.63
N GLY A 131 18.91 7.74 12.14
CA GLY A 131 19.56 7.90 13.43
C GLY A 131 20.84 8.72 13.29
N LEU A 132 20.94 9.83 14.03
CA LEU A 132 22.11 10.70 14.05
C LEU A 132 22.74 10.72 15.44
N SER A 133 24.06 10.56 15.49
CA SER A 133 24.86 10.75 16.70
C SER A 133 26.06 11.66 16.40
N ARG A 134 26.84 11.99 17.43
CA ARG A 134 28.08 12.76 17.25
C ARG A 134 29.12 11.99 16.42
N ASN A 135 29.02 10.67 16.33
CA ASN A 135 30.06 9.83 15.75
C ASN A 135 29.62 9.21 14.41
N GLU A 136 28.34 8.88 14.27
CA GLU A 136 27.80 8.16 13.11
C GLU A 136 26.35 8.52 12.78
N ALA A 137 25.99 8.32 11.51
CA ALA A 137 24.65 8.36 10.96
C ALA A 137 24.29 6.97 10.41
N LYS A 138 23.10 6.48 10.77
CA LYS A 138 22.56 5.19 10.32
C LYS A 138 21.15 5.34 9.78
N LEU A 139 20.87 4.71 8.66
CA LEU A 139 19.55 4.72 8.05
C LEU A 139 18.92 3.35 8.24
N TYR A 140 17.69 3.35 8.72
CA TYR A 140 16.90 2.16 8.89
C TYR A 140 15.66 2.28 8.00
N GLU A 141 15.25 1.16 7.43
CA GLU A 141 13.94 1.02 6.81
C GLU A 141 13.12 0.05 7.64
N GLY A 142 11.93 0.48 8.02
CA GLY A 142 11.06 -0.31 8.88
C GLY A 142 9.64 -0.33 8.37
N ASN A 143 8.89 -1.31 8.86
CA ASN A 143 7.44 -1.36 8.80
C ASN A 143 6.92 -1.69 10.21
N ARG A 144 5.66 -2.10 10.33
CA ARG A 144 5.07 -2.48 11.62
C ARG A 144 5.80 -3.62 12.33
N ASP A 145 6.37 -4.56 11.58
CA ASP A 145 6.83 -5.84 12.07
C ASP A 145 8.37 -5.94 12.09
N THR A 146 9.08 -5.19 11.26
CA THR A 146 10.55 -5.22 11.17
C THR A 146 11.16 -3.83 11.08
N LEU A 147 12.40 -3.71 11.55
CA LEU A 147 13.25 -2.52 11.40
C LEU A 147 14.66 -3.01 11.05
N ASP A 148 15.09 -2.78 9.82
CA ASP A 148 16.35 -3.26 9.29
C ASP A 148 17.25 -2.07 8.93
N GLU A 149 18.54 -2.15 9.27
CA GLU A 149 19.52 -1.15 8.81
C GLU A 149 19.71 -1.31 7.30
N VAL A 150 19.58 -0.22 6.56
CA VAL A 150 19.70 -0.23 5.09
C VAL A 150 21.08 0.22 4.66
N GLU A 151 21.55 -0.39 3.57
CA GLU A 151 22.83 -0.06 2.97
C GLU A 151 22.82 1.40 2.50
N TRP A 152 23.74 2.17 3.05
CA TRP A 152 23.75 3.61 2.92
C TRP A 152 24.37 4.04 1.59
N LEU A 153 23.65 4.91 0.87
CA LEU A 153 23.99 5.41 -0.47
C LEU A 153 25.46 5.81 -0.57
N ALA A 154 26.14 5.31 -1.60
CA ALA A 154 27.53 5.64 -1.89
C ALA A 154 27.68 7.16 -2.08
N GLY A 155 28.62 7.77 -1.36
CA GLY A 155 28.89 9.21 -1.43
C GLY A 155 28.12 10.08 -0.44
N VAL A 156 27.25 9.51 0.39
CA VAL A 156 26.63 10.25 1.52
C VAL A 156 27.48 10.04 2.78
N PRO A 157 27.99 11.11 3.43
CA PRO A 157 28.81 11.00 4.63
C PRO A 157 28.08 10.30 5.78
N ARG A 158 28.72 9.32 6.42
CA ARG A 158 28.21 8.59 7.58
C ARG A 158 28.75 9.13 8.89
N THR A 159 29.86 9.86 8.85
CA THR A 159 30.50 10.44 10.03
C THR A 159 30.77 11.93 9.80
N PRO A 160 30.85 12.77 10.85
CA PRO A 160 31.18 14.19 10.67
C PRO A 160 32.53 14.43 9.98
N ALA A 161 33.48 13.50 10.11
CA ALA A 161 34.79 13.58 9.46
C ALA A 161 34.68 13.48 7.92
N GLU A 162 33.72 12.71 7.42
CA GLU A 162 33.47 12.54 5.98
C GLU A 162 32.74 13.74 5.35
N VAL A 163 32.00 14.51 6.16
CA VAL A 163 31.37 15.78 5.72
C VAL A 163 32.44 16.85 5.48
N GLY A 164 33.56 16.78 6.21
CA GLY A 164 34.68 17.72 6.15
C GLY A 164 35.68 17.48 5.02
N GLY A 165 35.23 17.03 3.84
CA GLY A 165 36.08 16.92 2.65
C GLY A 165 36.51 18.31 2.13
N ASP A 166 37.77 18.66 2.40
CA ASP A 166 38.55 19.83 1.95
C ASP A 166 37.97 21.21 2.28
N GLY A 167 37.97 21.55 3.58
CA GLY A 167 37.82 22.93 4.06
C GLY A 167 39.07 23.79 3.85
N ARG A 168 39.57 23.90 2.61
CA ARG A 168 40.56 24.91 2.22
C ARG A 168 39.96 25.83 1.16
N ASP A 169 39.09 26.73 1.63
CA ASP A 169 38.93 28.11 1.14
C ASP A 169 37.65 28.69 1.75
N ILE A 170 37.69 28.99 3.05
CA ILE A 170 36.82 30.02 3.61
C ILE A 170 37.75 31.04 4.25
N GLY A 171 37.81 32.20 3.60
CA GLY A 171 38.85 33.20 3.72
C GLY A 171 39.18 33.59 5.15
N ARG A 172 40.49 33.71 5.40
CA ARG A 172 41.06 34.37 6.57
C ARG A 172 41.77 35.64 6.11
N ASP A 173 40.98 36.66 5.74
CA ASP A 173 41.38 38.06 5.79
C ASP A 173 40.47 38.70 6.84
N SER A 174 40.90 38.92 8.08
CA SER A 174 41.67 40.06 8.57
C SER A 174 41.55 39.91 10.11
N GLU A 175 42.42 40.32 11.03
CA GLU A 175 43.22 41.53 11.14
C GLU A 175 44.00 41.36 12.46
N ARG A 176 45.33 41.29 12.43
CA ARG A 176 46.18 41.78 13.53
C ARG A 176 47.44 42.35 12.93
N ALA A 177 47.34 43.62 12.57
CA ALA A 177 48.47 44.49 12.41
C ALA A 177 49.19 44.63 13.75
N THR A 178 50.43 44.15 13.82
CA THR A 178 51.47 44.83 14.59
C THR A 178 52.74 44.83 13.76
N ARG A 179 52.95 45.93 13.04
CA ARG A 179 54.27 46.31 12.51
C ARG A 179 55.09 46.84 13.68
N HIS A 180 56.31 46.36 13.88
CA HIS A 180 57.49 47.16 13.54
C HIS A 180 58.79 46.35 13.61
N TYR A 181 59.68 46.71 12.69
CA TYR A 181 60.99 46.18 12.37
C TYR A 181 62.08 47.00 13.09
N GLY A 182 63.22 46.38 13.41
CA GLY A 182 64.49 47.11 13.54
C GLY A 182 65.37 46.70 14.72
N ALA A 183 66.55 46.16 14.36
CA ALA A 183 67.82 45.96 15.06
C ALA A 183 67.98 46.46 16.50
#